data_AF-A0A930R4G0-F1
#
_entry.id   AF-A0A930R4G0-F1
#
_cell.length_a   1.000
_cell.length_b   1.000
_cell.length_c   1.000
_cell.angle_alpha   90.00
_cell.angle_beta   90.00
_cell.angle_gamma   90.00
#
_symmetry.space_group_name_H-M   'P 1'
#
loop_
_entity.id
_entity.type
_entity.pdbx_description
1 polymer ?
#
loop_
_entity_poly.entity_id
_entity_poly.type
_entity_poly.pdbx_seq_one_letter_code
_entity_poly.pdbx_strand_id
1 'polypeptide(L)'
;MLQVLSKPYTNRASRACQGLMNIRHGEVMSYQTLTKIFKKEIPYDRAKHLGYLLGFFDACYISLIHEFMQEQNISKEEIIDIFQLLPEQGETYQFRRALHHGTF
;
A
#
# COMPACT_ATOMS: atom_id res chain seq x y z
N MET A 1 31.76 2.05 -18.02
CA MET A 1 30.45 2.58 -17.59
C MET A 1 29.57 1.40 -17.18
N LEU A 2 29.64 0.93 -15.92
CA LEU A 2 28.89 -0.26 -15.44
C LEU A 2 28.75 -0.31 -13.89
N GLN A 3 28.79 0.85 -13.21
CA GLN A 3 28.55 0.93 -11.75
C GLN A 3 27.07 1.08 -11.37
N VAL A 4 26.16 1.17 -12.37
CA VAL A 4 24.73 1.44 -12.13
C VAL A 4 23.94 0.16 -11.81
N LEU A 5 24.49 -1.04 -12.10
CA LEU A 5 23.78 -2.32 -11.92
C LEU A 5 24.01 -3.00 -10.56
N SER A 6 24.81 -2.42 -9.66
CA SER A 6 25.26 -3.12 -8.44
C SER A 6 24.66 -2.60 -7.13
N LYS A 7 23.79 -1.58 -7.16
CA LYS A 7 23.07 -1.15 -5.96
C LYS A 7 21.73 -1.87 -5.89
N PRO A 8 21.42 -2.59 -4.79
CA PRO A 8 20.07 -3.09 -4.58
C PRO A 8 19.11 -1.90 -4.66
N TYR A 9 18.06 -2.02 -5.48
CA TYR A 9 16.99 -1.03 -5.52
C TYR A 9 16.33 -1.01 -4.15
N THR A 10 16.66 -0.01 -3.34
CA THR A 10 16.04 0.17 -2.03
C THR A 10 14.59 0.61 -2.21
N ASN A 11 13.71 0.00 -1.41
CA ASN A 11 12.28 0.28 -1.39
C ASN A 11 11.60 0.07 -2.75
N ARG A 12 11.93 -1.02 -3.45
CA ARG A 12 11.38 -1.36 -4.77
C ARG A 12 9.88 -1.59 -4.68
N ALA A 13 9.42 -2.41 -3.74
CA ALA A 13 8.01 -2.70 -3.58
C ALA A 13 7.23 -1.44 -3.18
N SER A 14 7.81 -0.62 -2.30
CA SER A 14 7.23 0.66 -1.88
C SER A 14 7.07 1.65 -3.02
N ARG A 15 8.06 1.74 -3.91
CA ARG A 15 7.95 2.57 -5.13
C ARG A 15 6.91 2.03 -6.11
N ALA A 16 6.80 0.71 -6.24
CA ALA A 16 5.79 0.07 -7.08
C ALA A 16 4.37 0.34 -6.52
N CYS A 17 4.15 0.12 -5.22
CA CYS A 17 2.91 0.47 -4.53
C CYS A 17 2.55 1.95 -4.72
N GLN A 18 3.54 2.85 -4.61
CA GLN A 18 3.33 4.26 -4.89
C GLN A 18 2.83 4.48 -6.33
N GLY A 19 3.48 3.91 -7.34
CA GLY A 19 3.03 4.06 -8.72
C GLY A 19 1.58 3.58 -8.91
N LEU A 20 1.26 2.41 -8.38
CA LEU A 20 -0.05 1.77 -8.53
C LEU A 20 -1.16 2.54 -7.82
N MET A 21 -0.96 2.94 -6.57
CA MET A 21 -1.98 3.65 -5.78
C MET A 21 -2.28 5.05 -6.31
N ASN A 22 -1.34 5.66 -7.05
CA ASN A 22 -1.46 7.01 -7.60
C ASN A 22 -1.98 7.05 -9.05
N ILE A 23 -2.22 5.92 -9.72
CA ILE A 23 -2.49 5.87 -11.17
C ILE A 23 -3.70 6.72 -11.63
N ARG A 24 -4.66 6.98 -10.74
CA ARG A 24 -5.88 7.75 -11.02
C ARG A 24 -5.88 9.15 -10.38
N HIS A 25 -4.74 9.60 -9.85
CA HIS A 25 -4.64 10.85 -9.10
C HIS A 25 -3.79 11.89 -9.83
N GLY A 26 -4.20 13.15 -9.77
CA GLY A 26 -3.43 14.27 -10.31
C GLY A 26 -2.24 14.68 -9.43
N GLU A 27 -2.33 14.38 -8.13
CA GLU A 27 -1.24 14.57 -7.16
C GLU A 27 -0.66 13.21 -6.74
N VAL A 28 0.60 13.23 -6.29
CA VAL A 28 1.29 12.02 -5.84
C VAL A 28 1.34 11.98 -4.32
N MET A 29 0.65 11.01 -3.73
CA MET A 29 0.90 10.59 -2.36
C MET A 29 2.14 9.69 -2.33
N SER A 30 3.11 10.00 -1.47
CA SER A 30 4.34 9.21 -1.37
C SER A 30 4.09 7.90 -0.59
N TYR A 31 4.91 6.87 -0.85
CA TYR A 31 4.86 5.66 -0.03
C TYR A 31 5.21 5.93 1.43
N GLN A 32 6.02 6.95 1.74
CA GLN A 32 6.31 7.33 3.12
C GLN A 32 5.06 7.84 3.83
N THR A 33 4.23 8.64 3.15
CA THR A 33 2.94 9.07 3.71
C THR A 33 2.02 7.87 3.93
N LEU A 34 1.95 6.94 2.96
CA LEU A 34 1.21 5.69 3.11
C LEU A 34 1.68 4.88 4.32
N THR A 35 2.99 4.70 4.49
CA THR A 35 3.59 4.02 5.65
C THR A 35 3.18 4.68 6.96
N LYS A 36 3.21 6.01 7.03
CA LYS A 36 2.80 6.76 8.23
C LYS A 36 1.32 6.58 8.55
N ILE A 37 0.45 6.42 7.54
CA ILE A 37 -0.98 6.13 7.75
C ILE A 37 -1.13 4.73 8.36
N PHE A 38 -0.49 3.71 7.79
CA PHE A 38 -0.56 2.33 8.31
C PHE A 38 -0.04 2.22 9.73
N LYS A 39 1.09 2.88 10.04
CA LYS A 39 1.66 2.93 11.39
C LYS A 39 0.92 3.87 12.35
N LYS A 40 -0.16 4.51 11.89
CA LYS A 40 -0.95 5.50 12.66
C LYS A 40 -0.11 6.67 13.19
N GLU A 41 1.02 6.98 12.56
CA GLU A 41 1.86 8.16 12.84
C GLU A 41 1.18 9.44 12.35
N ILE A 42 0.36 9.33 11.29
CA ILE A 42 -0.58 10.37 10.88
C ILE A 42 -1.99 9.79 10.79
N PRO A 43 -3.03 10.57 11.12
CA PRO A 43 -4.40 10.09 11.04
C PRO A 43 -4.83 9.85 9.59
N TYR A 44 -5.64 8.82 9.39
CA TYR A 44 -6.38 8.65 8.14
C TYR A 44 -7.41 9.78 7.98
N ASP A 45 -7.30 10.53 6.88
CA ASP A 45 -8.26 11.55 6.44
C ASP A 45 -8.99 11.01 5.21
N ARG A 46 -10.30 10.83 5.33
CA ARG A 46 -11.12 10.27 4.25
C ARG A 46 -11.09 11.11 2.98
N ALA A 47 -11.14 12.44 3.09
CA ALA A 47 -11.17 13.33 1.93
C ALA A 47 -9.85 13.31 1.16
N LYS A 48 -8.73 13.10 1.87
CA LYS A 48 -7.39 13.12 1.27
C LYS A 48 -6.88 11.76 0.85
N HIS A 49 -7.16 10.70 1.62
CA HIS A 49 -6.43 9.43 1.49
C HIS A 49 -7.26 8.30 0.88
N LEU A 50 -8.60 8.41 0.89
CA LEU A 50 -9.49 7.30 0.49
C LEU A 50 -9.15 6.75 -0.90
N GLY A 51 -9.07 7.62 -1.92
CA GLY A 51 -8.84 7.17 -3.29
C GLY A 51 -7.46 6.51 -3.47
N TYR A 52 -6.44 6.93 -2.73
CA TYR A 52 -5.12 6.30 -2.77
C TYR A 52 -5.13 4.93 -2.07
N LEU A 53 -5.77 4.83 -0.89
CA LEU A 53 -5.88 3.55 -0.17
C LEU A 53 -6.70 2.52 -0.95
N LEU A 54 -7.78 2.93 -1.61
CA LEU A 54 -8.53 2.06 -2.52
C LEU A 54 -7.64 1.60 -3.69
N GLY A 55 -6.90 2.52 -4.31
CA GLY A 55 -5.93 2.17 -5.36
C GLY A 55 -4.84 1.22 -4.88
N PHE A 56 -4.37 1.36 -3.64
CA PHE A 56 -3.42 0.43 -3.02
C PHE A 56 -4.00 -0.98 -2.92
N PHE A 57 -5.20 -1.15 -2.34
CA PHE A 57 -5.82 -2.47 -2.14
C PHE A 57 -6.39 -3.11 -3.41
N ASP A 58 -6.70 -2.32 -4.44
CA ASP A 58 -7.16 -2.80 -5.74
C ASP A 58 -5.99 -3.24 -6.64
N ALA A 59 -4.95 -2.39 -6.73
CA ALA A 59 -3.90 -2.55 -7.72
C ALA A 59 -2.65 -3.26 -7.21
N CYS A 60 -2.36 -3.23 -5.90
CA CYS A 60 -1.23 -3.96 -5.34
C CYS A 60 -1.63 -5.42 -5.09
N TYR A 61 -1.00 -6.34 -5.82
CA TYR A 61 -1.19 -7.76 -5.58
C TYR A 61 -0.66 -8.17 -4.20
N ILE A 62 -1.22 -9.23 -3.61
CA ILE A 62 -0.93 -9.64 -2.22
C ILE A 62 0.56 -9.80 -1.92
N SER A 63 1.33 -10.45 -2.80
CA SER A 63 2.77 -10.59 -2.58
C SER A 63 3.53 -9.25 -2.63
N LEU A 64 3.06 -8.25 -3.41
CA LEU A 64 3.64 -6.91 -3.38
C LEU A 64 3.39 -6.22 -2.05
N ILE A 65 2.19 -6.39 -1.49
CA ILE A 65 1.85 -5.85 -0.18
C ILE A 65 2.75 -6.47 0.89
N HIS A 66 3.02 -7.78 0.82
CA HIS A 66 3.95 -8.44 1.74
C HIS A 66 5.38 -7.90 1.61
N GLU A 67 5.88 -7.71 0.39
CA GLU A 67 7.19 -7.09 0.17
C GLU A 67 7.25 -5.65 0.68
N PHE A 68 6.19 -4.86 0.46
CA PHE A 68 6.05 -3.52 1.01
C PHE A 68 6.09 -3.50 2.54
N MET A 69 5.36 -4.42 3.18
CA MET A 69 5.36 -4.58 4.64
C MET A 69 6.77 -4.87 5.17
N GLN A 70 7.51 -5.76 4.51
CA GLN A 70 8.90 -6.07 4.87
C GLN A 70 9.82 -4.85 4.72
N GLU A 71 9.74 -4.13 3.60
CA GLU A 71 10.57 -2.95 3.34
C GLU A 71 10.31 -1.82 4.35
N GLN A 72 9.05 -1.66 4.78
CA GLN A 72 8.64 -0.56 5.65
C GLN A 72 8.52 -0.94 7.12
N ASN A 73 8.78 -2.21 7.48
CA ASN A 73 8.57 -2.77 8.81
C ASN A 73 7.14 -2.46 9.31
N ILE A 74 6.14 -2.91 8.54
CA ILE A 74 4.71 -2.77 8.85
C ILE A 74 4.16 -4.15 9.21
N SER A 75 3.38 -4.25 10.29
CA SER A 75 2.73 -5.49 10.70
C SER A 75 1.46 -5.77 9.88
N LYS A 76 0.97 -7.01 9.95
CA LYS A 76 -0.28 -7.39 9.31
C LYS A 76 -1.46 -6.59 9.89
N GLU A 77 -1.46 -6.42 11.20
CA GLU A 77 -2.49 -5.71 11.95
C GLU A 77 -2.56 -4.23 11.54
N GLU A 78 -1.42 -3.57 11.32
CA GLU A 78 -1.38 -2.18 10.84
C GLU A 78 -2.05 -1.99 9.48
N ILE A 79 -1.90 -2.95 8.56
CA ILE A 79 -2.61 -2.94 7.27
C ILE A 79 -4.12 -3.17 7.47
N ILE A 80 -4.48 -4.18 8.25
CA ILE A 80 -5.88 -4.58 8.46
C ILE A 80 -6.67 -3.46 9.15
N ASP A 81 -6.09 -2.82 10.16
CA ASP A 81 -6.73 -1.74 10.91
C ASP A 81 -7.13 -0.58 10.00
N ILE A 82 -6.27 -0.19 9.04
CA ILE A 82 -6.62 0.84 8.05
C ILE A 82 -7.62 0.32 7.03
N PHE A 83 -7.46 -0.93 6.56
CA PHE A 83 -8.39 -1.54 5.62
C PHE A 83 -9.84 -1.58 6.15
N GLN A 84 -10.02 -1.84 7.44
CA GLN A 84 -11.33 -1.88 8.09
C GLN A 84 -12.04 -0.51 8.13
N LEU A 85 -11.31 0.59 7.94
CA LEU A 85 -11.90 1.94 7.85
C LEU A 85 -12.43 2.26 6.45
N LEU A 86 -12.10 1.44 5.44
CA LEU A 86 -12.47 1.67 4.06
C LEU A 86 -13.90 1.18 3.76
N PRO A 87 -14.63 1.86 2.85
CA PRO A 87 -15.93 1.40 2.43
C PRO A 87 -15.85 0.02 1.75
N GLU A 88 -16.89 -0.78 1.92
CA GLU A 88 -17.05 -2.04 1.21
C GLU A 88 -17.46 -1.78 -0.25
N GLN A 89 -16.51 -1.95 -1.16
CA GLN A 89 -16.70 -1.73 -2.60
C GLN A 89 -15.75 -2.59 -3.45
N GLY A 90 -15.90 -2.55 -4.78
CA GLY A 90 -15.18 -3.41 -5.74
C GLY A 90 -13.66 -3.42 -5.55
N GLU A 91 -13.07 -2.24 -5.32
CA GLU A 91 -11.63 -2.04 -5.11
C GLU A 91 -11.09 -2.78 -3.87
N THR A 92 -11.96 -3.11 -2.91
CA THR A 92 -11.58 -3.84 -1.68
C THR A 92 -11.79 -5.36 -1.80
N TYR A 93 -12.40 -5.83 -2.89
CA TYR A 93 -12.86 -7.21 -3.02
C TYR A 93 -11.72 -8.22 -2.94
N GLN A 94 -10.65 -8.04 -3.71
CA GLN A 94 -9.56 -9.02 -3.76
C GLN A 94 -8.83 -9.12 -2.43
N PHE A 95 -8.58 -8.00 -1.77
CA PHE A 95 -7.95 -7.99 -0.46
C PHE A 95 -8.85 -8.62 0.62
N ARG A 96 -10.16 -8.31 0.63
CA ARG A 96 -11.12 -8.94 1.55
C ARG A 96 -11.18 -10.46 1.34
N ARG A 97 -11.20 -10.90 0.07
CA ARG A 97 -11.15 -12.32 -0.27
C ARG A 97 -9.87 -12.97 0.24
N ALA A 98 -8.73 -12.30 0.10
CA ALA A 98 -7.46 -12.81 0.59
C ALA A 98 -7.43 -12.96 2.12
N LEU A 99 -8.00 -11.99 2.86
CA LEU A 99 -8.17 -12.08 4.31
C LEU A 99 -9.08 -13.25 4.70
N HIS A 100 -10.22 -13.40 4.03
CA HIS A 100 -11.20 -14.45 4.33
C HIS A 100 -10.62 -15.86 4.12
N HIS A 101 -9.77 -16.04 3.11
CA HIS A 101 -9.15 -17.33 2.81
C HIS A 101 -7.78 -17.55 3.47
N GLY A 102 -7.30 -16.61 4.29
CA GLY A 102 -6.00 -16.71 4.96
C GLY A 102 -4.80 -16.69 4.01
N THR A 103 -4.98 -16.13 2.81
CA THR A 103 -3.90 -15.99 1.81
C THR A 103 -3.15 -14.65 1.92
N PHE A 104 -3.62 -13.78 2.82
CA PHE A 104 -2.91 -12.63 3.38
C PHE A 104 -2.79 -12.87 4.88
#